data_AF-A0AB73MZF4-F1
#
_entry.id   AF-A0AB73MZF4-F1
#
_cell.length_a   1.000
_cell.length_b   1.000
_cell.length_c   1.000
_cell.angle_alpha   90.00
_cell.angle_beta   90.00
_cell.angle_gamma   90.00
#
_symmetry.space_group_name_H-M   'P 1'
#
loop_
_entity.id
_entity.type
_entity.pdbx_description
1 polymer ?
#
loop_
_entity_poly.entity_id
_entity_poly.type
_entity_poly.pdbx_seq_one_letter_code
_entity_poly.pdbx_strand_id
1 'polypeptide(L)' 'MKERGLSGVRLIVSDKNLGLVKSIPEFFPEAKWQRCIVHFYRNVFTKISRTSFREVQVC' A
#
# COMPACT_ATOMS: atom_id res chain seq x y z
N MET A 1 17.84 -3.70 -0.07
CA MET A 1 17.37 -3.64 1.34
C MET A 1 17.84 -4.85 2.12
N LYS A 2 17.49 -6.06 1.67
CA LYS A 2 17.97 -7.32 2.26
C LYS A 2 19.51 -7.44 2.21
N GLU A 3 20.12 -7.17 1.05
CA GLU A 3 21.58 -7.08 0.87
C GLU A 3 22.25 -5.97 1.70
N ARG A 4 21.46 -4.96 2.11
CA ARG A 4 21.93 -3.88 2.99
C ARG A 4 21.76 -4.22 4.48
N GLY A 5 21.46 -5.49 4.80
CA GLY A 5 21.34 -5.99 6.17
C GLY A 5 19.97 -5.80 6.84
N LEU A 6 18.93 -5.40 6.10
CA LEU A 6 17.60 -5.24 6.71
C LEU A 6 17.00 -6.61 7.07
N SER A 7 16.70 -6.80 8.35
CA SER A 7 16.10 -8.01 8.92
C SER A 7 14.94 -7.67 9.87
N GLY A 8 14.17 -8.68 10.27
CA GLY A 8 13.10 -8.52 11.28
C GLY A 8 11.90 -7.67 10.83
N VAL A 9 11.67 -7.52 9.53
CA VAL A 9 10.54 -6.75 8.99
C VAL A 9 9.23 -7.43 9.36
N ARG A 10 8.38 -6.73 10.13
CA ARG A 10 7.06 -7.25 10.56
C ARG A 10 5.87 -6.71 9.78
N LEU A 11 6.02 -5.54 9.16
CA LEU A 11 4.97 -4.85 8.43
C LEU A 11 5.55 -4.12 7.23
N ILE A 12 4.95 -4.30 6.06
CA ILE A 12 5.26 -3.56 4.84
C ILE A 12 4.02 -2.76 4.44
N VAL A 13 4.19 -1.44 4.33
CA VAL A 13 3.13 -0.52 3.91
C VAL A 13 3.45 0.00 2.52
N SER A 14 2.58 -0.28 1.54
CA SER A 14 2.80 0.14 0.15
C SER A 14 1.49 0.39 -0.60
N ASP A 15 1.56 0.94 -1.82
CA ASP A 15 0.36 1.00 -2.68
C ASP A 15 -0.05 -0.42 -3.13
N LYS A 16 -1.34 -0.60 -3.46
CA LYS A 16 -1.91 -1.85 -3.97
C LYS A 16 -1.56 -2.05 -5.45
N ASN A 17 -0.28 -2.07 -5.76
CA ASN A 17 0.22 -2.55 -7.05
C ASN A 17 0.33 -4.08 -6.99
N LEU A 18 -0.36 -4.79 -7.89
CA LEU A 18 -0.41 -6.25 -7.88
C LEU A 18 0.98 -6.90 -7.99
N GLY A 19 1.90 -6.31 -8.76
CA GLY A 19 3.26 -6.84 -8.87
C GLY A 19 4.03 -6.71 -7.56
N LEU A 20 3.91 -5.55 -6.89
CA LEU A 20 4.54 -5.32 -5.60
C LEU A 20 3.97 -6.20 -4.49
N VAL A 21 2.64 -6.32 -4.42
CA VAL A 21 1.97 -7.15 -3.40
C VAL A 21 2.33 -8.62 -3.56
N LYS A 22 2.47 -9.11 -4.79
CA LYS A 22 2.86 -10.49 -5.08
C LYS A 22 4.33 -10.78 -4.76
N SER A 23 5.23 -9.81 -4.93
CA SER A 23 6.66 -10.02 -4.68
C SER A 23 7.05 -9.91 -3.21
N ILE A 24 6.28 -9.20 -2.38
CA ILE A 24 6.58 -9.04 -0.94
C ILE A 24 6.83 -10.38 -0.22
N PRO A 25 5.98 -11.41 -0.36
CA PRO A 25 6.21 -12.71 0.27
C PRO A 25 7.49 -13.42 -0.17
N GLU A 26 8.02 -13.14 -1.37
CA GLU A 26 9.26 -13.73 -1.88
C GLU A 26 10.49 -13.25 -1.08
N PHE A 27 10.45 -12.00 -0.57
CA PHE A 27 11.56 -11.39 0.15
C PHE A 27 11.38 -11.38 1.67
N PHE A 28 10.14 -11.17 2.14
CA PHE A 28 9.76 -11.00 3.54
C PHE A 28 8.50 -11.81 3.87
N PRO A 29 8.58 -13.16 3.90
CA PRO A 29 7.41 -14.03 4.04
C PRO A 29 6.67 -13.87 5.39
N GLU A 30 7.38 -13.48 6.44
CA GLU A 30 6.81 -13.28 7.78
C GLU A 30 6.21 -11.87 7.98
N ALA A 31 6.48 -10.94 7.05
CA ALA A 31 5.97 -9.59 7.16
C ALA A 31 4.50 -9.53 6.75
N LYS A 32 3.68 -8.87 7.57
CA LYS A 32 2.31 -8.50 7.18
C LYS A 32 2.36 -7.41 6.12
N TRP A 33 1.38 -7.38 5.24
CA TRP A 33 1.21 -6.29 4.27
C TRP A 33 -0.01 -5.43 4.62
N GLN A 34 0.14 -4.12 4.52
CA GLN A 34 -0.93 -3.15 4.65
C GLN A 34 -0.91 -2.18 3.47
N ARG A 35 -2.08 -1.89 2.91
CA ARG A 35 -2.19 -0.83 1.90
C ARG A 35 -1.99 0.54 2.55
N CYS A 36 -1.14 1.37 1.95
CA CYS A 36 -0.96 2.76 2.35
C CYS A 36 -2.26 3.56 2.15
N ILE A 37 -2.80 4.15 3.21
CA ILE A 37 -4.05 4.92 3.16
C ILE A 37 -3.94 6.19 2.31
N VAL A 38 -2.77 6.83 2.30
CA VAL A 38 -2.49 8.00 1.45
C VAL A 38 -2.58 7.64 -0.03
N HIS A 39 -1.99 6.50 -0.43
CA HIS A 39 -2.10 6.01 -1.80
C HIS A 39 -3.51 5.51 -2.12
N PHE A 40 -4.24 4.96 -1.14
CA PHE A 40 -5.64 4.60 -1.32
C PHE A 40 -6.48 5.83 -1.67
N TYR A 41 -6.42 6.90 -0.87
CA TYR A 41 -7.15 8.14 -1.16
C TYR A 41 -6.78 8.72 -2.52
N ARG A 42 -5.48 8.79 -2.85
CA ARG A 42 -5.04 9.24 -4.17
C ARG A 42 -5.67 8.42 -5.30
N ASN A 43 -5.63 7.10 -5.19
CA ASN A 43 -6.21 6.20 -6.18
C ASN A 43 -7.73 6.39 -6.32
N VAL A 44 -8.45 6.51 -5.21
CA VAL A 44 -9.90 6.79 -5.22
C VAL A 44 -10.18 8.15 -5.87
N PHE A 45 -9.43 9.18 -5.48
CA PHE A 45 -9.61 10.55 -6.00
C PHE A 45 -9.32 10.67 -7.50
N THR A 46 -8.48 9.80 -8.07
CA THR A 46 -8.29 9.75 -9.54
C THR A 46 -9.47 9.14 -10.30
N LYS A 47 -10.40 8.45 -9.62
CA LYS A 47 -11.50 7.70 -10.25
C LYS A 47 -12.87 8.33 -10.04
N ILE A 48 -12.98 9.31 -9.14
CA ILE A 48 -14.25 9.95 -8.80
C ILE A 48 -14.31 11.38 -9.35
N SER A 49 -15.53 11.88 -9.53
CA SER A 49 -15.76 13.29 -9.87
C SER A 49 -15.45 14.21 -8.68
N ARG A 50 -15.17 15.50 -8.94
CA ARG A 50 -14.97 16.51 -7.89
C ARG A 50 -16.19 16.68 -6.98
N THR A 51 -17.39 16.38 -7.49
CA THR A 51 -18.65 16.45 -6.73
C THR A 51 -18.72 15.35 -5.68
N SER A 52 -18.34 14.13 -6.05
CA SER A 52 -18.32 12.97 -5.15
C SER A 52 -17.17 13.02 -4.13
N PHE A 53 -16.19 13.91 -4.31
CA PHE A 53 -15.02 14.03 -3.43
C PHE A 53 -15.36 14.22 -1.95
N ARG A 54 -16.39 15.02 -1.64
CA ARG A 54 -16.80 15.31 -0.26
C ARG A 54 -17.40 14.10 0.45
N GLU A 55 -18.01 13.17 -0.28
CA GLU A 55 -18.64 11.97 0.27
C GLU A 55 -17.60 10.91 0.65
N VAL A 56 -16.46 10.86 -0.05
CA VAL A 56 -15.40 9.85 0.16
C VAL A 56 -14.22 10.35 0.98
N GLN A 57 -14.21 11.64 1.36
CA GLN A 57 -13.25 12.18 2.33
C GLN A 57 -13.51 11.73 3.77
N VAL A 58 -14.70 11.20 4.06
CA VAL A 58 -15.10 10.73 5.38
C VAL A 58 -14.82 9.23 5.49
N CYS A 59 -13.59 8.88 5.83
CA CYS A 59 -13.16 7.55 6.31
C CYS A 59 -12.11 7.75 7.41
#